data_AF-A0A950Z0V5-F1
#
_entry.id   AF-A0A950Z0V5-F1
#
_cell.length_a   1.000
_cell.length_b   1.000
_cell.length_c   1.000
_cell.angle_alpha   90.00
_cell.angle_beta   90.00
_cell.angle_gamma   90.00
#
_symmetry.space_group_name_H-M   'P 1'
#
loop_
_entity.id
_entity.type
_entity.pdbx_description
1 polymer ?
#
loop_
_entity_poly.entity_id
_entity_poly.type
_entity_poly.pdbx_seq_one_letter_code
_entity_poly.pdbx_strand_id
1 'polypeptide(L)'
;MPAPQQPIIIVRKKGKQHGHHGGAWKVAYADFVTAMMALFIVLWLMHATPDVQKAIGGYFQDPRGSGKKTGTDLGGSGEGVTVTRKDMNQLKEKLQDAIRRSPEFQKLKENVQMTVTGEGLRIELLENEKGMFFESGDPTPTPT
;
A
#
# COMPACT_ATOMS: atom_id res chain seq x y z
N MET A 1 -40.35 43.26 69.23
CA MET A 1 -40.18 41.82 68.91
C MET A 1 -39.14 41.73 67.80
N PRO A 2 -38.05 40.95 67.93
CA PRO A 2 -37.04 40.82 66.88
C PRO A 2 -37.58 39.96 65.73
N ALA A 3 -37.29 40.35 64.49
CA ALA A 3 -37.68 39.60 63.29
C ALA A 3 -36.88 38.29 63.18
N PRO A 4 -37.46 37.18 62.69
CA PRO A 4 -36.76 35.91 62.59
C PRO A 4 -35.68 35.99 61.50
N GLN A 5 -34.43 35.73 61.90
CA GLN A 5 -33.29 35.59 60.99
C GLN A 5 -33.47 34.30 60.18
N GLN A 6 -33.83 34.45 58.91
CA GLN A 6 -33.98 33.31 58.01
C GLN A 6 -32.61 32.69 57.67
N PRO A 7 -32.46 31.35 57.75
CA PRO A 7 -31.20 30.68 57.50
C PRO A 7 -30.84 30.73 56.01
N ILE A 8 -29.65 31.25 55.70
CA ILE A 8 -29.12 31.30 54.33
C ILE A 8 -28.66 29.89 53.95
N ILE A 9 -29.40 29.24 53.05
CA ILE A 9 -29.05 27.92 52.52
C ILE A 9 -28.16 28.13 51.28
N ILE A 10 -26.86 27.87 51.41
CA ILE A 10 -25.93 27.91 50.28
C ILE A 10 -25.96 26.55 49.56
N VAL A 11 -26.72 26.46 48.47
CA VAL A 11 -26.72 25.26 47.62
C VAL A 11 -25.52 25.30 46.68
N ARG A 12 -24.43 24.61 47.02
CA ARG A 12 -23.31 24.38 46.11
C ARG A 12 -23.65 23.25 45.13
N LYS A 13 -24.22 23.58 43.96
CA LYS A 13 -24.25 22.63 42.84
C LYS A 13 -22.83 22.49 42.30
N LYS A 14 -22.15 21.37 42.62
CA LYS A 14 -20.99 20.94 41.82
C LYS A 14 -21.50 20.78 40.39
N GLY A 15 -20.98 21.59 39.47
CA GLY A 15 -21.20 21.38 38.04
C GLY A 15 -20.76 19.95 37.71
N LYS A 16 -21.71 19.12 37.25
CA LYS A 16 -21.36 17.83 36.66
C LYS A 16 -20.59 18.15 35.40
N GLN A 17 -19.26 18.08 35.48
CA GLN A 17 -18.41 18.01 34.31
C GLN A 17 -18.90 16.80 33.51
N HIS A 18 -19.31 17.02 32.27
CA HIS A 18 -19.81 15.97 31.38
C HIS A 18 -18.68 14.96 31.16
N GLY A 19 -18.65 13.91 31.99
CA GLY A 19 -17.80 12.77 31.75
C GLY A 19 -18.19 12.13 30.42
N HIS A 20 -17.19 11.86 29.57
CA HIS A 20 -17.29 11.22 28.27
C HIS A 20 -17.80 9.76 28.33
N HIS A 21 -18.81 9.47 29.15
CA HIS A 21 -19.31 8.13 29.47
C HIS A 21 -20.29 7.56 28.43
N GLY A 22 -20.60 8.31 27.35
CA GLY A 22 -21.49 7.86 26.28
C GLY A 22 -20.83 7.04 25.16
N GLY A 23 -19.50 6.82 25.21
CA GLY A 23 -18.74 6.14 24.17
C GLY A 23 -18.37 4.68 24.48
N ALA A 24 -18.30 4.29 25.76
CA ALA A 24 -17.77 2.98 26.17
C ALA A 24 -18.56 1.79 25.60
N TRP A 25 -19.89 1.91 25.49
CA TRP A 25 -20.74 0.87 24.90
C TRP A 25 -20.52 0.70 23.39
N LYS A 26 -20.11 1.75 22.68
CA LYS A 26 -19.81 1.70 21.24
C LYS A 26 -18.47 1.04 20.97
N VAL A 27 -17.49 1.25 21.86
CA VAL A 27 -16.19 0.57 21.80
C VAL A 27 -16.39 -0.93 22.00
N ALA A 28 -17.15 -1.32 23.03
CA ALA A 28 -17.47 -2.73 23.25
C ALA A 28 -18.24 -3.37 22.08
N TYR A 29 -19.14 -2.62 21.44
CA TYR A 29 -19.83 -3.10 20.23
C TYR A 29 -18.88 -3.23 19.03
N ALA A 30 -17.97 -2.27 18.82
CA ALA A 30 -16.96 -2.33 17.77
C ALA A 30 -16.07 -3.57 17.94
N ASP A 31 -15.58 -3.82 19.14
CA ASP A 31 -14.73 -4.98 19.45
C ASP A 31 -15.45 -6.31 19.16
N PHE A 32 -16.75 -6.38 19.47
CA PHE A 32 -17.57 -7.55 19.16
C PHE A 32 -17.72 -7.78 17.64
N VAL A 33 -18.00 -6.73 16.87
CA VAL A 33 -18.11 -6.81 15.41
C VAL A 33 -16.76 -7.15 14.76
N THR A 34 -15.67 -6.58 15.27
CA THR A 34 -14.32 -6.90 14.80
C THR A 34 -13.95 -8.36 15.07
N ALA A 35 -14.31 -8.91 16.23
CA ALA A 35 -14.10 -10.33 16.51
C ALA A 35 -14.88 -11.23 15.55
N MET A 36 -16.12 -10.89 15.23
CA MET A 36 -16.94 -11.64 14.26
C MET A 36 -16.39 -11.54 12.83
N MET A 37 -15.90 -10.37 12.43
CA MET A 37 -15.29 -10.14 11.12
C MET A 37 -13.96 -10.92 10.97
N ALA A 38 -13.15 -10.95 12.03
CA ALA A 38 -11.93 -11.75 12.06
C ALA A 38 -12.23 -13.24 11.94
N LEU A 39 -13.21 -13.75 12.69
CA LEU A 39 -13.68 -15.14 12.59
C LEU A 39 -14.21 -15.45 11.17
N PHE A 40 -14.94 -14.52 10.57
CA PHE A 40 -15.42 -14.65 9.20
C PHE A 40 -14.27 -14.78 8.20
N ILE A 41 -13.24 -13.92 8.26
CA ILE A 41 -12.08 -14.00 7.35
C ILE A 41 -11.37 -15.35 7.50
N VAL A 42 -11.24 -15.87 8.72
CA VAL A 42 -10.60 -17.18 8.96
C VAL A 42 -11.43 -18.31 8.34
N LEU A 43 -12.74 -18.35 8.58
CA LEU A 43 -13.62 -19.37 8.00
C LEU A 43 -13.70 -19.25 6.47
N TRP A 44 -13.74 -18.03 5.95
CA TRP A 44 -13.69 -17.75 4.53
C TRP A 44 -12.38 -18.26 3.91
N LEU A 45 -11.25 -18.06 4.59
CA LEU A 45 -9.95 -18.54 4.14
C LEU A 45 -9.86 -20.08 4.16
N MET A 46 -10.51 -20.75 5.12
CA MET A 46 -10.58 -22.22 5.14
C MET A 46 -11.30 -22.80 3.91
N HIS A 47 -12.25 -22.06 3.33
CA HIS A 47 -12.95 -22.45 2.12
C HIS A 47 -12.28 -21.94 0.82
N ALA A 48 -11.27 -21.08 0.92
CA ALA A 48 -10.54 -20.57 -0.24
C ALA A 48 -9.69 -21.68 -0.90
N THR A 49 -9.32 -21.45 -2.17
CA THR A 49 -8.49 -22.40 -2.93
C THR A 49 -7.10 -22.58 -2.30
N PRO A 50 -6.46 -23.75 -2.48
CA PRO A 50 -5.14 -24.04 -1.88
C PRO A 50 -4.06 -23.02 -2.26
N ASP A 51 -4.12 -22.48 -3.48
CA ASP A 51 -3.17 -21.47 -3.96
C ASP A 51 -3.26 -20.17 -3.16
N VAL A 52 -4.48 -19.73 -2.82
CA VAL A 52 -4.74 -18.53 -2.03
C VAL A 52 -4.25 -18.70 -0.60
N GLN A 53 -4.53 -19.86 0.02
CA GLN A 53 -4.04 -20.17 1.38
C GLN A 53 -2.51 -20.17 1.44
N LYS A 54 -1.85 -20.73 0.42
CA LYS A 54 -0.39 -20.79 0.33
C LYS A 54 0.25 -19.42 0.14
N ALA A 55 -0.37 -18.55 -0.67
CA ALA A 55 0.09 -17.17 -0.86
C ALA A 55 0.03 -16.37 0.45
N ILE A 56 -1.10 -16.46 1.17
CA ILE A 56 -1.29 -15.76 2.44
C ILE A 56 -0.37 -16.33 3.52
N GLY A 57 -0.24 -17.66 3.62
CA GLY A 57 0.69 -18.29 4.57
C GLY A 57 2.15 -17.93 4.33
N GLY A 58 2.55 -17.78 3.07
CA GLY A 58 3.89 -17.29 2.70
C GLY A 58 4.18 -15.88 3.21
N TYR A 59 3.19 -14.99 3.17
CA TYR A 59 3.32 -13.62 3.69
C TYR A 59 3.57 -13.58 5.21
N PHE A 60 2.89 -14.43 5.99
CA PHE A 60 3.08 -14.48 7.44
C PHE A 60 4.38 -15.18 7.87
N GLN A 61 4.87 -16.13 7.09
CA GLN A 61 6.14 -16.81 7.37
C GLN A 61 7.35 -15.94 7.05
N ASP A 62 7.23 -15.00 6.11
CA ASP A 62 8.27 -14.02 5.81
C ASP A 62 7.69 -12.62 5.55
N PRO A 63 7.36 -11.87 6.62
CA PRO A 63 6.85 -10.52 6.50
C PRO A 63 7.91 -9.50 6.03
N ARG A 64 9.19 -9.91 5.95
CA ARG A 64 10.31 -9.07 5.50
C ARG A 64 10.70 -9.32 4.04
N GLY A 65 10.02 -10.23 3.34
CA GLY A 65 10.18 -10.44 1.89
C GLY A 65 11.55 -10.99 1.46
N SER A 66 12.26 -11.71 2.33
CA SER A 66 13.59 -12.29 2.04
C SER A 66 13.55 -13.73 1.52
N GLY A 67 12.37 -14.31 1.33
CA GLY A 67 12.19 -15.75 1.22
C GLY A 67 11.25 -16.14 0.11
N LYS A 68 11.77 -16.16 -1.13
CA LYS A 68 11.44 -17.10 -2.24
C LYS A 68 9.97 -17.37 -2.63
N LYS A 69 8.95 -16.80 -1.97
CA LYS A 69 7.53 -17.19 -2.07
C LYS A 69 6.53 -16.05 -1.82
N THR A 70 6.97 -14.80 -1.73
CA THR A 70 6.08 -13.64 -1.61
C THR A 70 5.97 -12.96 -2.97
N GLY A 71 5.09 -13.49 -3.82
CA GLY A 71 4.68 -12.83 -5.07
C GLY A 71 3.56 -11.84 -4.77
N THR A 72 3.85 -10.56 -4.91
CA THR A 72 2.88 -9.44 -4.91
C THR A 72 2.28 -9.24 -6.30
N ASP A 73 1.75 -10.31 -6.90
CA ASP A 73 0.91 -10.18 -8.08
C ASP A 73 -0.36 -11.00 -7.89
N LEU A 74 -1.49 -10.30 -7.94
CA LEU A 74 -2.82 -10.89 -8.09
C LEU A 74 -2.91 -11.49 -9.51
N GLY A 75 -2.25 -12.63 -9.70
CA GLY A 75 -2.21 -13.33 -10.99
C GLY A 75 -1.29 -14.54 -10.85
N GLY A 76 -1.88 -15.73 -10.80
CA GLY A 76 -1.16 -16.98 -10.64
C GLY A 76 -0.05 -17.22 -11.67
N SER A 77 0.87 -18.11 -11.30
CA SER A 77 2.01 -18.58 -12.11
C SER A 77 3.03 -17.51 -12.51
N GLY A 78 3.75 -17.00 -11.52
CA GLY A 78 5.09 -16.47 -11.72
C GLY A 78 6.04 -17.20 -10.79
N GLU A 79 7.00 -17.94 -11.35
CA GLU A 79 8.22 -18.31 -10.63
C GLU A 79 8.77 -17.02 -10.03
N GLY A 80 8.69 -16.89 -8.70
CA GLY A 80 9.05 -15.66 -8.01
C GLY A 80 10.52 -15.39 -8.22
N VAL A 81 10.83 -14.57 -9.22
CA VAL A 81 12.15 -13.99 -9.42
C VAL A 81 12.44 -13.23 -8.14
N THR A 82 13.30 -13.79 -7.29
CA THR A 82 13.85 -13.04 -6.16
C THR A 82 14.64 -11.91 -6.78
N VAL A 83 14.03 -10.75 -6.89
CA VAL A 83 14.66 -9.56 -7.45
C VAL A 83 15.70 -9.08 -6.44
N THR A 84 16.90 -9.64 -6.50
CA THR A 84 18.03 -9.16 -5.70
C THR A 84 18.54 -7.88 -6.35
N ARG A 85 19.09 -6.94 -5.58
CA ARG A 85 19.76 -5.75 -6.16
C ARG A 85 20.82 -6.10 -7.21
N LYS A 86 21.49 -7.25 -7.06
CA LYS A 86 22.43 -7.78 -8.07
C LYS A 86 21.71 -8.11 -9.39
N ASP A 87 20.54 -8.73 -9.31
CA ASP A 87 19.71 -9.08 -10.47
C ASP A 87 19.17 -7.81 -11.17
N MET A 88 18.88 -6.74 -10.41
CA MET A 88 18.48 -5.44 -10.96
C MET A 88 19.60 -4.73 -11.71
N ASN A 89 20.82 -4.78 -11.19
CA ASN A 89 21.98 -4.23 -11.90
C ASN A 89 22.21 -4.97 -13.22
N GLN A 90 22.12 -6.30 -13.21
CA GLN A 90 22.23 -7.10 -14.43
C GLN A 90 21.07 -6.85 -15.41
N LEU A 91 19.85 -6.68 -14.90
CA LEU A 91 18.69 -6.37 -15.72
C LEU A 91 18.82 -5.00 -16.39
N LYS A 92 19.26 -3.98 -15.64
CA LYS A 92 19.57 -2.65 -16.18
C LYS A 92 20.59 -2.73 -17.30
N GLU A 93 21.67 -3.49 -17.10
CA GLU A 93 22.74 -3.64 -18.10
C GLU A 93 22.22 -4.34 -19.37
N LYS A 94 21.47 -5.44 -19.22
CA LYS A 94 20.85 -6.15 -20.36
C LYS A 94 19.87 -5.27 -21.14
N LEU A 95 19.02 -4.52 -20.46
CA LEU A 95 18.08 -3.59 -21.10
C LEU A 95 18.83 -2.46 -21.82
N GLN A 96 19.88 -1.92 -21.19
CA GLN A 96 20.70 -0.88 -21.80
C GLN A 96 21.41 -1.39 -23.06
N ASP A 97 21.90 -2.63 -23.04
CA ASP A 97 22.51 -3.26 -24.21
C ASP A 97 21.49 -3.57 -25.32
N ALA A 98 20.29 -4.02 -24.97
CA ALA A 98 19.22 -4.27 -25.94
C ALA A 98 18.81 -2.97 -26.67
N ILE A 99 18.65 -1.87 -25.93
CA ILE A 99 18.35 -0.54 -26.48
C ILE A 99 19.48 -0.05 -27.39
N ARG A 100 20.74 -0.31 -27.05
CA ARG A 100 21.89 0.07 -27.89
C ARG A 100 22.01 -0.72 -29.18
N ARG A 101 21.59 -1.99 -29.17
CA ARG A 101 21.72 -2.90 -30.32
C ARG A 101 20.66 -2.65 -31.39
N SER A 102 19.47 -2.20 -31.02
CA SER A 102 18.44 -1.87 -32.01
C SER A 102 18.65 -0.45 -32.56
N PRO A 103 18.74 -0.27 -33.89
CA PRO A 103 18.78 1.04 -34.52
C PRO A 103 17.55 1.91 -34.21
N GLU A 104 16.40 1.29 -33.98
CA GLU A 104 15.12 1.95 -33.69
C GLU A 104 15.12 2.63 -32.31
N PHE A 105 15.84 2.05 -31.34
CA PHE A 105 15.90 2.57 -29.97
C PHE A 105 17.09 3.51 -29.72
N GLN A 106 17.90 3.83 -30.74
CA GLN A 106 19.01 4.77 -30.64
C GLN A 106 18.54 6.16 -30.21
N LYS A 107 17.44 6.64 -30.80
CA LYS A 107 16.81 7.93 -30.44
C LYS A 107 16.19 7.89 -29.05
N LEU A 108 15.67 6.72 -28.67
CA LEU A 108 15.02 6.50 -27.39
C LEU A 108 15.99 6.48 -26.20
N LYS A 109 17.26 6.14 -26.44
CA LYS A 109 18.31 6.10 -25.41
C LYS A 109 18.46 7.42 -24.65
N GLU A 110 18.30 8.55 -25.33
CA GLU A 110 18.41 9.88 -24.71
C GLU A 110 17.18 10.22 -23.84
N ASN A 111 16.07 9.55 -24.12
CA ASN A 111 14.76 9.78 -23.51
C ASN A 111 14.39 8.71 -22.47
N VAL A 112 15.24 7.69 -22.25
CA VAL A 112 15.02 6.62 -21.27
C VAL A 112 16.07 6.70 -20.17
N GLN A 113 15.65 7.00 -18.95
CA GLN A 113 16.49 6.94 -17.76
C GLN A 113 16.14 5.72 -16.91
N MET A 114 17.15 4.94 -16.52
CA MET A 114 16.98 3.75 -15.69
C MET A 114 17.74 3.86 -14.37
N THR A 115 17.02 3.83 -13.26
CA THR A 115 17.54 4.00 -11.91
C THR A 115 17.18 2.80 -11.03
N VAL A 116 18.18 2.18 -10.41
CA VAL A 116 17.94 1.10 -9.44
C VAL A 116 17.57 1.72 -8.10
N THR A 117 16.39 1.42 -7.58
CA THR A 117 15.87 1.90 -6.30
C THR A 117 15.88 0.78 -5.26
N GLY A 118 15.52 1.11 -4.02
CA GLY A 118 15.33 0.11 -2.96
C GLY A 118 14.18 -0.87 -3.23
N GLU A 119 13.27 -0.53 -4.13
CA GLU A 119 12.05 -1.27 -4.46
C GLU A 119 12.15 -2.03 -5.79
N GLY A 120 13.11 -1.69 -6.66
CA GLY A 120 13.26 -2.35 -7.97
C GLY A 120 14.01 -1.49 -9.00
N LEU A 121 13.70 -1.68 -10.29
CA LEU A 121 14.24 -0.88 -11.38
C LEU A 121 13.19 0.16 -11.81
N ARG A 122 13.50 1.44 -11.61
CA ARG A 122 12.70 2.57 -12.12
C ARG A 122 13.13 2.91 -13.54
N ILE A 123 12.18 2.98 -14.46
CA ILE A 123 12.38 3.40 -15.85
C ILE A 123 11.57 4.66 -16.07
N GLU A 124 12.22 5.74 -16.48
CA GLU A 124 11.64 7.05 -16.71
C GLU A 124 11.75 7.39 -18.19
N LEU A 125 10.64 7.84 -18.77
CA LEU A 125 10.53 8.29 -20.15
C LEU A 125 10.45 9.82 -20.13
N LEU A 126 11.45 10.48 -20.70
CA LEU A 126 11.61 11.93 -20.73
C LEU A 126 11.33 12.43 -22.14
N GLU A 127 10.39 13.36 -22.28
CA GLU A 127 10.13 14.03 -23.55
C GLU A 127 11.08 15.21 -23.74
N ASN A 128 11.58 15.38 -24.96
CA ASN A 128 12.39 16.53 -25.34
C ASN A 128 11.91 17.07 -26.69
N GLU A 129 12.43 18.24 -27.09
CA GLU A 129 12.05 18.89 -28.36
C GLU A 129 12.31 18.03 -29.61
N LYS A 130 13.10 16.94 -29.50
CA LYS A 130 13.49 16.07 -30.61
C LYS A 130 12.69 14.77 -30.69
N GLY A 131 11.89 14.44 -29.67
CA GLY A 131 11.13 13.20 -29.60
C GLY A 131 10.05 13.30 -28.54
N MET A 132 8.80 13.43 -29.00
CA MET A 132 7.60 13.33 -28.18
C MET A 132 7.11 11.88 -28.21
N PHE A 133 6.76 11.33 -27.05
CA PHE A 133 6.14 10.00 -26.98
C PHE A 133 4.67 10.07 -27.31
N PHE A 134 4.06 11.23 -27.07
CA PHE A 134 2.65 11.50 -27.32
C PHE A 134 2.52 12.85 -27.99
N GLU A 135 1.62 12.97 -28.96
CA GLU A 135 1.24 14.28 -29.50
C GLU A 135 0.46 15.06 -28.44
N SER A 136 0.58 16.39 -28.45
CA SER A 136 -0.11 17.23 -27.47
C SER A 136 -1.64 17.07 -27.57
N GLY A 137 -2.21 16.39 -26.58
CA GLY A 137 -3.66 16.12 -26.52
C GLY A 137 -4.08 14.79 -27.12
N ASP A 138 -3.14 13.95 -27.56
CA ASP A 138 -3.40 12.59 -28.05
C ASP A 138 -2.77 11.55 -27.10
N PRO A 139 -3.56 10.64 -26.51
CA PRO A 139 -3.02 9.57 -25.65
C PRO A 139 -2.39 8.42 -26.46
N THR A 140 -2.43 8.45 -27.79
CA THR A 140 -1.78 7.44 -28.62
C THR A 140 -0.28 7.70 -28.73
N PRO A 141 0.56 6.67 -28.55
CA PRO A 141 2.00 6.85 -28.65
C PRO A 141 2.41 7.14 -30.09
N THR A 142 3.28 8.14 -30.27
CA THR A 142 3.82 8.51 -31.56
C THR A 142 4.67 7.36 -32.11
N PRO A 143 4.46 6.94 -33.38
CA PRO A 143 5.26 5.87 -33.96
C PRO A 143 6.74 6.27 -34.03
N THR A 144 7.59 5.47 -33.38
CA THR A 144 9.05 5.63 -33.28
C THR A 144 9.81 5.08 -34.47
#